data_AF-A0A483A4B8-F1
#
_entry.id   AF-A0A483A4B8-F1
#
_cell.length_a   1.000
_cell.length_b   1.000
_cell.length_c   1.000
_cell.angle_alpha   90.00
_cell.angle_beta   90.00
_cell.angle_gamma   90.00
#
_symmetry.space_group_name_H-M   'P 1'
#
loop_
_entity.id
_entity.type
_entity.pdbx_description
1 polymer ?
#
loop_
_entity_poly.entity_id
_entity_poly.type
_entity_poly.pdbx_seq_one_letter_code
_entity_poly.pdbx_strand_id
1 'polypeptide(L)' 'MVYIDCEQLQAVCAQHGVFSLPVVQVFFMGQKFIEEIQGFSLLALGQKIEQVFMKMKR' A
#
# COMPACT_ATOMS: atom_id res chain seq x y z
N MET A 1 6.04 8.47 4.35
CA MET A 1 5.65 7.09 4.68
C MET A 1 4.81 7.13 5.94
N VAL A 2 3.68 6.43 5.98
CA VAL A 2 2.80 6.34 7.15
C VAL A 2 2.78 4.88 7.58
N TYR A 3 2.90 4.64 8.89
CA TYR A 3 2.74 3.33 9.50
C TYR A 3 1.44 3.32 10.30
N ILE A 4 0.67 2.24 10.17
CA ILE A 4 -0.59 2.04 10.91
C ILE A 4 -0.47 0.72 11.65
N ASP A 5 -0.55 0.79 12.97
CA ASP A 5 -0.70 -0.38 13.82
C ASP A 5 -2.18 -0.80 13.84
N CYS A 6 -2.50 -1.88 13.14
CA CYS A 6 -3.86 -2.39 13.06
C CYS A 6 -4.37 -3.04 14.35
N GLU A 7 -3.50 -3.36 15.31
CA GLU A 7 -3.95 -3.84 16.63
C GLU A 7 -4.57 -2.70 17.43
N GLN A 8 -4.01 -1.48 17.31
CA GLN A 8 -4.50 -0.26 17.98
C GLN A 8 -5.60 0.46 17.19
N LEU A 9 -5.52 0.47 15.86
CA LEU A 9 -6.38 1.25 14.96
C LEU A 9 -7.23 0.35 14.04
N GLN A 10 -7.88 -0.66 14.63
CA GLN A 10 -8.66 -1.69 13.92
C GLN A 10 -9.71 -1.10 12.96
N ALA A 11 -10.43 -0.07 13.40
CA ALA A 11 -11.48 0.57 12.59
C ALA A 11 -10.91 1.20 11.30
N VAL A 12 -9.73 1.83 11.39
CA VAL A 12 -9.04 2.42 10.23
C VAL A 12 -8.63 1.31 9.26
N CYS A 13 -7.99 0.26 9.77
CA CYS A 13 -7.56 -0.86 8.92
C CYS A 13 -8.75 -1.54 8.21
N ALA A 14 -9.85 -1.79 8.91
CA ALA A 14 -11.07 -2.35 8.33
C ALA A 14 -11.68 -1.43 7.24
N GLN A 15 -11.76 -0.12 7.49
CA GLN A 15 -12.23 0.86 6.50
C GLN A 15 -11.35 0.89 5.23
N HIS A 16 -10.05 0.64 5.39
CA HIS A 16 -9.10 0.54 4.29
C HIS A 16 -8.99 -0.86 3.66
N GLY A 17 -9.83 -1.82 4.06
CA GLY A 17 -9.89 -3.17 3.52
C GLY A 17 -8.70 -4.07 3.92
N VAL A 18 -8.03 -3.76 5.03
CA VAL A 18 -6.89 -4.54 5.54
C VAL A 18 -7.41 -5.66 6.45
N PHE A 19 -7.40 -6.90 5.94
CA PHE A 19 -7.89 -8.10 6.65
C PHE A 19 -6.81 -9.15 6.93
N SER A 20 -5.59 -8.89 6.49
CA SER A 20 -4.42 -9.72 6.79
C SER A 20 -3.22 -8.80 7.01
N LEU A 21 -2.19 -9.30 7.66
CA LEU A 21 -0.98 -8.55 7.95
C LEU A 21 0.26 -9.38 7.56
N PRO A 22 1.37 -8.73 7.13
CA PRO A 22 1.48 -7.30 6.82
C PRO A 22 0.83 -6.94 5.46
N VAL A 23 0.44 -5.66 5.30
CA VAL A 23 -0.04 -5.09 4.03
C VAL A 23 0.64 -3.76 3.78
N VAL A 24 1.03 -3.50 2.53
CA VAL A 24 1.54 -2.20 2.09
C VAL A 24 0.64 -1.67 0.98
N GLN A 25 0.03 -0.52 1.21
CA GLN A 25 -0.78 0.19 0.23
C GLN A 25 -0.06 1.46 -0.23
N VAL A 26 -0.02 1.69 -1.54
CA VAL A 26 0.54 2.93 -2.12
C VAL A 26 -0.59 3.72 -2.75
N PHE A 27 -0.69 4.98 -2.33
CA PHE A 27 -1.68 5.92 -2.82
C PHE A 27 -1.02 7.03 -3.63
N PHE A 28 -1.62 7.38 -4.76
CA PHE A 28 -1.29 8.58 -5.53
C PHE A 28 -2.55 9.44 -5.62
N MET A 29 -2.43 10.74 -5.29
CA MET A 29 -3.56 11.69 -5.31
C MET A 29 -4.80 11.21 -4.52
N GLY A 30 -4.58 10.48 -3.41
CA GLY A 30 -5.67 9.94 -2.57
C GLY A 30 -6.29 8.63 -3.07
N GLN A 31 -5.96 8.14 -4.27
CA GLN A 31 -6.43 6.87 -4.80
C GLN A 31 -5.39 5.76 -4.57
N LYS A 32 -5.84 4.55 -4.20
CA LYS A 32 -4.98 3.36 -4.04
C LYS A 32 -4.58 2.79 -5.40
N PHE A 33 -3.30 2.54 -5.63
CA PHE A 33 -2.78 1.96 -6.88
C PHE A 33 -2.04 0.64 -6.69
N ILE A 34 -1.38 0.46 -5.55
CA ILE A 34 -0.61 -0.74 -5.25
C ILE A 34 -1.05 -1.25 -3.89
N GLU A 35 -1.20 -2.56 -3.81
CA GLU A 35 -1.39 -3.30 -2.57
C GLU A 35 -0.51 -4.55 -2.64
N GLU A 36 0.36 -4.70 -1.65
CA GLU A 36 1.13 -5.91 -1.43
C GLU A 36 0.69 -6.52 -0.10
N ILE A 37 0.50 -7.84 -0.08
CA ILE A 37 -0.04 -8.59 1.05
C ILE A 37 0.96 -9.68 1.41
N GLN A 38 1.20 -9.90 2.71
CA GLN A 38 2.12 -10.90 3.25
C GLN A 38 3.56 -10.72 2.77
N GLY A 39 4.17 -11.74 2.16
CA GLY A 39 5.56 -11.74 1.73
C GLY A 39 5.72 -11.06 0.37
N PHE A 40 6.34 -9.88 0.36
CA PHE A 40 6.66 -9.15 -0.86
C PHE A 40 8.14 -8.73 -0.88
N SER A 41 8.67 -8.51 -2.08
CA SER A 41 10.03 -7.98 -2.27
C SER A 41 10.02 -6.46 -2.22
N LEU A 42 10.89 -5.87 -1.39
CA LEU A 42 11.07 -4.42 -1.33
C LEU A 42 11.57 -3.85 -2.67
N LEU A 43 12.47 -4.58 -3.35
CA LEU A 43 12.99 -4.17 -4.65
C LEU A 43 11.88 -4.16 -5.70
N ALA A 44 11.05 -5.21 -5.73
CA ALA A 44 9.94 -5.31 -6.68
C ALA A 44 8.87 -4.24 -6.41
N LEU A 45 8.57 -3.97 -5.13
CA LEU A 45 7.65 -2.90 -4.74
C LEU A 45 8.16 -1.53 -5.22
N GLY A 46 9.45 -1.23 -5.02
CA GLY A 46 10.07 0.01 -5.50
C GLY A 46 9.92 0.19 -7.02
N GLN A 47 10.25 -0.85 -7.78
CA GLN A 47 10.09 -0.84 -9.25
C GLN A 47 8.63 -0.65 -9.68
N LYS A 48 7.68 -1.29 -8.98
CA LYS A 48 6.25 -1.17 -9.25
C LYS A 48 5.74 0.25 -9.00
N ILE A 49 6.20 0.89 -7.91
CA ILE A 49 5.89 2.30 -7.60
C ILE A 49 6.36 3.22 -8.73
N GLU A 50 7.61 3.07 -9.17
CA GLU A 50 8.18 3.88 -10.25
C GLU A 50 7.40 3.70 -11.56
N GLN A 51 7.10 2.45 -11.94
CA GLN A 51 6.35 2.15 -13.16
C GLN A 51 4.96 2.77 -13.17
N VAL A 52 4.20 2.64 -12.06
CA VAL A 52 2.86 3.23 -11.95
C VAL A 52 2.95 4.75 -12.03
N PHE A 53 3.88 5.35 -11.31
CA PHE A 53 4.05 6.81 -11.30
C PHE A 53 4.39 7.36 -12.70
N MET A 54 5.25 6.68 -13.46
CA MET A 54 5.58 7.08 -14.83
C MET A 54 4.40 6.95 -15.79
N LYS A 55 3.52 5.95 -15.61
CA LYS A 55 2.29 5.82 -16.40
C LYS A 55 1.29 6.95 -16.10
N MET A 56 1.24 7.44 -14.87
CA MET A 56 0.37 8.56 -14.49
C MET A 56 0.83 9.92 -15.02
N LYS A 57 2.13 10.09 -15.26
CA LYS A 57 2.71 11.34 -15.79
C LYS A 57 2.54 11.51 -17.30
N ARG A 58 2.13 10.47 -18.02
CA ARG A 58 1.83 10.52 -19.45
C ARG A 58 0.38 10.89 -19.68
#